data_AF-A0AAU6WT19-F1
#
_entry.id   AF-A0AAU6WT19-F1
#
_cell.length_a   1.000
_cell.length_b   1.000
_cell.length_c   1.000
_cell.angle_alpha   90.00
_cell.angle_beta   90.00
_cell.angle_gamma   90.00
#
_symmetry.space_group_name_H-M   'P 1'
#
loop_
_entity.id
_entity.type
_entity.pdbx_description
1 polymer ?
#
loop_
_entity_poly.entity_id
_entity_poly.type
_entity_poly.pdbx_seq_one_letter_code
_entity_poly.pdbx_strand_id
1 'polypeptide(L)'
;MSKKEILEDDWSEYDNLAKKKVDARFFSCSESWEVDYLVRKIKKHHPEILEQRIRMAVSDCCDKNMGNNPREKFVGCVMDRLGVD
;
A
#
# COMPACT_ATOMS: atom_id res chain seq x y z
N MET A 1 15.65 -1.61 -1.61
CA MET A 1 14.95 -0.48 -0.98
C MET A 1 14.18 -1.03 0.20
N SER A 2 14.19 -0.32 1.33
CA SER A 2 13.57 -0.74 2.59
C SER A 2 12.15 -0.20 2.73
N LYS A 3 11.30 -0.84 3.53
CA LYS A 3 9.97 -0.39 4.00
C LYS A 3 9.93 1.10 4.35
N LYS A 4 11.02 1.61 4.94
CA LYS A 4 11.16 3.02 5.33
C LYS A 4 11.06 3.97 4.12
N GLU A 5 11.64 3.60 2.98
CA GLU A 5 11.68 4.46 1.79
C GLU A 5 10.30 4.61 1.15
N ILE A 6 9.44 3.58 1.18
CA ILE A 6 8.07 3.69 0.68
C ILE A 6 7.20 4.59 1.58
N LEU A 7 7.42 4.53 2.90
CA LEU A 7 6.68 5.35 3.86
C LEU A 7 7.13 6.81 3.84
N GLU A 8 8.42 7.07 3.61
CA GLU A 8 8.99 8.43 3.49
C GLU A 8 8.80 9.06 2.09
N ASP A 9 8.50 8.27 1.05
CA ASP A 9 8.24 8.77 -0.31
C ASP A 9 6.94 9.58 -0.39
N ASP A 10 6.84 10.50 -1.35
CA ASP A 10 5.73 11.45 -1.44
C ASP A 10 4.35 10.75 -1.57
N TRP A 11 3.48 10.98 -0.58
CA TRP A 11 2.10 10.49 -0.55
C TRP A 11 1.08 11.57 -0.91
N SER A 12 1.50 12.76 -1.34
CA SER A 12 0.62 13.89 -1.62
C SER A 12 -0.50 13.55 -2.61
N GLU A 13 -0.21 12.75 -3.65
CA GLU A 13 -1.23 12.30 -4.60
C GLU A 13 -2.33 11.47 -3.93
N TYR A 14 -1.94 10.51 -3.10
CA TYR A 14 -2.87 9.69 -2.33
C TYR A 14 -3.63 10.54 -1.32
N ASP A 15 -2.96 11.43 -0.59
CA ASP A 15 -3.60 12.31 0.40
C ASP A 15 -4.63 13.24 -0.24
N ASN A 16 -4.35 13.76 -1.43
CA ASN A 16 -5.25 14.63 -2.18
C ASN A 16 -6.47 13.88 -2.73
N LEU A 17 -6.31 12.61 -3.11
CA LEU A 17 -7.40 11.73 -3.54
C LEU A 17 -8.25 11.26 -2.36
N ALA A 18 -7.60 10.83 -1.28
CA ALA A 18 -8.23 10.37 -0.05
C ALA A 18 -9.09 11.47 0.58
N LYS A 19 -8.58 12.71 0.71
CA LYS A 19 -9.32 13.87 1.28
C LYS A 19 -10.71 14.11 0.67
N LYS A 20 -10.96 13.63 -0.56
CA LYS A 20 -12.26 13.77 -1.22
C LYS A 20 -13.27 12.68 -0.84
N LYS A 21 -12.84 11.57 -0.21
CA LYS A 21 -13.65 10.36 -0.03
C LYS A 21 -13.46 9.62 1.32
N VAL A 22 -12.27 9.62 1.94
CA VAL A 22 -11.91 8.83 3.15
C VAL A 22 -10.82 9.54 3.98
N ASP A 23 -10.64 9.21 5.27
CA ASP A 23 -9.50 9.72 6.07
C ASP A 23 -8.18 9.18 5.52
N ALA A 24 -7.32 10.07 5.01
CA ALA A 24 -6.05 9.75 4.36
C ALA A 24 -5.06 8.95 5.23
N ARG A 25 -5.26 8.90 6.54
CA ARG A 25 -4.39 8.12 7.44
C ARG A 25 -4.64 6.62 7.36
N PHE A 26 -5.74 6.22 6.73
CA PHE A 26 -6.16 4.83 6.65
C PHE A 26 -6.18 4.33 5.22
N PHE A 27 -5.73 3.10 5.03
CA PHE A 27 -5.79 2.41 3.76
C PHE A 27 -7.01 1.49 3.73
N SER A 28 -7.88 1.63 2.71
CA SER A 28 -8.99 0.70 2.49
C SER A 28 -8.70 -0.28 1.36
N CYS A 29 -8.96 -1.55 1.66
CA CYS A 29 -8.93 -2.63 0.68
C CYS A 29 -10.18 -2.67 -0.21
N SER A 30 -11.25 -1.98 0.19
CA SER A 30 -12.50 -1.93 -0.59
C SER A 30 -12.41 -0.99 -1.78
N GLU A 31 -11.46 -0.06 -1.76
CA GLU A 31 -11.27 0.96 -2.78
C GLU A 31 -10.18 0.52 -3.76
N SER A 32 -10.58 0.13 -4.98
CA SER A 32 -9.65 -0.36 -6.01
C SER A 32 -8.55 0.65 -6.36
N TRP A 33 -8.82 1.94 -6.27
CA TRP A 33 -7.86 3.00 -6.57
C TRP A 33 -6.73 3.07 -5.53
N GLU A 34 -6.99 2.74 -4.25
CA GLU A 34 -5.98 2.70 -3.21
C GLU A 34 -5.01 1.54 -3.44
N VAL A 35 -5.56 0.37 -3.80
CA VAL A 35 -4.81 -0.82 -4.18
C VAL A 35 -3.93 -0.54 -5.40
N ASP A 36 -4.50 0.03 -6.47
CA ASP A 36 -3.74 0.35 -7.68
C ASP A 36 -2.65 1.41 -7.40
N TYR A 37 -2.92 2.39 -6.54
CA TYR A 37 -1.91 3.39 -6.12
C TYR A 37 -0.74 2.72 -5.40
N LEU A 38 -1.01 1.88 -4.41
CA LEU A 38 0.02 1.18 -3.65
C LEU A 38 0.85 0.25 -4.55
N VAL A 39 0.19 -0.46 -5.47
CA VAL A 39 0.85 -1.32 -6.45
C VAL A 39 1.83 -0.51 -7.30
N ARG A 40 1.41 0.63 -7.86
CA ARG A 40 2.28 1.51 -8.65
C ARG A 40 3.44 2.06 -7.83
N LYS A 41 3.18 2.46 -6.58
CA LYS A 41 4.20 3.00 -5.67
C LYS A 41 5.26 1.94 -5.33
N ILE A 42 4.86 0.71 -4.99
CA ILE A 42 5.81 -0.39 -4.76
C ILE A 42 6.57 -0.71 -6.04
N LYS A 43 5.89 -0.79 -7.20
CA LYS A 43 6.53 -1.11 -8.48
C LYS A 43 7.54 -0.06 -8.95
N LYS A 44 7.34 1.21 -8.59
CA LYS A 44 8.31 2.31 -8.83
C LYS A 44 9.62 2.08 -8.09
N HIS A 45 9.57 1.56 -6.86
CA HIS A 45 10.74 1.29 -6.02
C HIS A 45 11.31 -0.11 -6.20
N HIS A 46 10.47 -1.06 -6.62
CA HIS A 46 10.80 -2.48 -6.83
C HIS A 46 10.30 -2.96 -8.21
N PRO A 47 10.89 -2.48 -9.31
CA PRO A 47 10.48 -2.86 -10.66
C PRO A 47 10.65 -4.36 -10.94
N GLU A 48 11.48 -5.06 -10.16
CA GLU A 48 11.68 -6.51 -10.22
C GLU A 48 10.49 -7.33 -9.69
N ILE A 49 9.68 -6.79 -8.79
CA ILE A 49 8.56 -7.51 -8.19
C ILE A 49 7.37 -7.49 -9.15
N LEU A 50 6.91 -8.67 -9.59
CA LEU A 50 5.74 -8.79 -10.48
C LEU A 50 4.50 -8.13 -9.86
N GLU A 51 3.74 -7.40 -10.69
CA GLU A 51 2.53 -6.68 -10.24
C GLU A 51 1.54 -7.63 -9.54
N GLN A 52 1.33 -8.81 -10.12
CA GLN A 52 0.48 -9.85 -9.54
C GLN A 52 0.92 -10.24 -8.12
N ARG A 53 2.23 -10.30 -7.85
CA ARG A 53 2.76 -10.63 -6.53
C ARG A 53 2.45 -9.53 -5.52
N ILE A 54 2.52 -8.26 -5.94
CA ILE A 54 2.13 -7.11 -5.11
C ILE A 54 0.63 -7.17 -4.80
N ARG A 55 -0.22 -7.40 -5.82
CA ARG A 55 -1.68 -7.52 -5.64
C ARG A 55 -2.05 -8.67 -4.68
N MET A 56 -1.38 -9.82 -4.78
CA MET A 56 -1.60 -10.94 -3.85
C MET A 56 -1.19 -10.57 -2.42
N ALA A 57 -0.04 -9.90 -2.23
CA ALA A 57 0.39 -9.45 -0.91
C ALA A 57 -0.58 -8.43 -0.30
N VAL A 58 -1.11 -7.51 -1.11
CA VAL A 58 -2.17 -6.58 -0.70
C VAL A 58 -3.41 -7.34 -0.26
N SER A 59 -3.91 -8.28 -1.08
CA SER A 59 -5.08 -9.11 -0.75
C SER A 59 -4.91 -9.89 0.56
N ASP A 60 -3.75 -10.53 0.75
CA ASP A 60 -3.43 -11.26 1.98
C ASP A 60 -3.47 -10.35 3.23
N CYS A 61 -2.98 -9.12 3.09
CA CYS A 61 -2.98 -8.13 4.17
C CYS A 61 -4.36 -7.53 4.45
N CYS A 62 -5.22 -7.48 3.44
CA CYS A 62 -6.62 -7.10 3.55
C CYS A 62 -7.42 -8.14 4.34
N ASP A 63 -7.27 -9.42 4.04
CA ASP A 63 -8.00 -10.50 4.71
C ASP A 63 -7.63 -10.62 6.19
N LYS A 64 -6.37 -10.33 6.53
CA LYS A 64 -5.89 -10.35 7.92
C LYS A 64 -6.30 -9.14 8.74
N ASN A 65 -6.65 -8.03 8.11
CA ASN A 65 -6.97 -6.78 8.80
C ASN A 65 -8.28 -6.19 8.27
N MET A 66 -9.42 -6.79 8.65
CA MET A 66 -10.74 -6.24 8.34
C MET A 66 -10.92 -4.86 9.02
N GLY A 67 -10.82 -3.78 8.24
CA GLY A 67 -11.09 -2.42 8.69
C GLY A 67 -10.13 -1.36 8.14
N ASN A 68 -10.30 -0.13 8.62
CA ASN A 68 -9.40 1.00 8.33
C ASN A 68 -8.05 0.77 9.01
N ASN A 69 -7.02 0.41 8.23
CA ASN A 69 -5.68 0.18 8.76
C ASN A 69 -4.83 1.45 8.64
N PRO A 70 -4.09 1.85 9.69
CA PRO A 70 -3.09 2.88 9.56
C PRO A 70 -2.14 2.52 8.41
N ARG A 71 -1.90 3.48 7.52
CA ARG A 71 -1.07 3.28 6.32
C ARG A 71 0.23 2.57 6.61
N GLU A 72 0.95 3.00 7.64
CA GLU A 72 2.24 2.42 8.04
C GLU A 72 2.14 0.93 8.36
N LYS A 73 1.07 0.54 9.08
CA LYS A 73 0.82 -0.87 9.42
C LYS A 73 0.46 -1.68 8.19
N PHE A 74 -0.36 -1.11 7.31
CA PHE A 74 -0.80 -1.79 6.09
C PHE A 74 0.35 -2.00 5.10
N VAL A 75 1.07 -0.93 4.77
CA VAL A 75 2.26 -0.98 3.90
C VAL A 75 3.30 -1.92 4.50
N GLY A 76 3.51 -1.88 5.82
CA GLY A 76 4.38 -2.82 6.52
C GLY A 76 3.99 -4.28 6.25
N CYS A 77 2.73 -4.63 6.43
CA CYS A 77 2.25 -5.99 6.14
C CYS A 77 2.56 -6.42 4.68
N VAL A 78 2.34 -5.52 3.72
CA VAL A 78 2.55 -5.81 2.30
C VAL A 78 4.04 -6.03 2.01
N MET A 79 4.91 -5.18 2.55
CA MET A 79 6.37 -5.29 2.38
C MET A 79 6.92 -6.56 3.03
N ASP A 80 6.49 -6.88 4.24
CA ASP A 80 6.85 -8.13 4.93
C ASP A 80 6.45 -9.36 4.10
N ARG A 81 5.27 -9.33 3.46
CA ARG A 81 4.77 -10.42 2.61
C ARG A 81 5.53 -10.55 1.29
N LEU A 82 6.06 -9.44 0.78
CA LEU A 82 6.91 -9.41 -0.41
C LEU A 82 8.36 -9.83 -0.10
N GLY A 83 8.76 -9.83 1.18
CA GLY A 83 10.11 -10.18 1.62
C GLY A 83 11.13 -9.08 1.29
N VAL A 84 10.68 -7.83 1.28
CA VAL A 84 11.50 -6.64 1.06
C VAL A 84 11.39 -5.76 2.31
N ASP A 85 12.39 -5.86 3.19
CA ASP A 85 12.47 -5.11 4.44
C ASP A 85 13.32 -3.85 4.30
#